data_AF-A0A376DU88-F1
#
_entry.id   AF-A0A376DU88-F1
#
_cell.length_a   1.000
_cell.length_b   1.000
_cell.length_c   1.000
_cell.angle_alpha   90.00
_cell.angle_beta   90.00
_cell.angle_gamma   90.00
#
_symmetry.space_group_name_H-M   'P 1'
#
loop_
_entity.id
_entity.type
_entity.pdbx_description
1 polymer ?
#
loop_
_entity_poly.entity_id
_entity_poly.type
_entity_poly.pdbx_seq_one_letter_code
_entity_poly.pdbx_strand_id
1 'polypeptide(L)' 'MMKISDLKPGQKVTISGTPAEYKGIQKVKISNFAIVEKRVFKGERTDKYYSLSDGSKTLKSENIEAI' A
#
# COMPACT_ATOMS: atom_id res chain seq x y z
N MET A 1 9.14 -11.61 -10.07
CA MET A 1 7.86 -11.43 -9.35
C MET A 1 7.68 -9.95 -9.07
N MET A 2 6.49 -9.41 -9.31
CA MET A 2 6.18 -8.00 -9.08
C MET A 2 6.27 -7.66 -7.58
N LYS A 3 6.85 -6.50 -7.29
CA LYS A 3 7.01 -5.97 -5.93
C LYS A 3 6.03 -4.86 -5.66
N ILE A 4 5.88 -4.51 -4.37
CA ILE A 4 5.06 -3.36 -3.97
C ILE A 4 5.60 -2.06 -4.56
N SER A 5 6.93 -1.92 -4.67
CA SER A 5 7.57 -0.76 -5.30
C SER A 5 7.25 -0.57 -6.77
N ASP A 6 6.81 -1.62 -7.46
CA ASP A 6 6.56 -1.60 -8.90
C ASP A 6 5.15 -1.09 -9.23
N LEU A 7 4.29 -0.95 -8.22
CA LEU A 7 2.94 -0.39 -8.36
C LEU A 7 3.00 1.10 -8.65
N LYS A 8 2.16 1.56 -9.57
CA LYS A 8 2.02 2.99 -9.88
C LYS A 8 0.84 3.59 -9.11
N PRO A 9 0.92 4.85 -8.65
CA PRO A 9 -0.23 5.53 -8.09
C PRO A 9 -1.42 5.48 -9.07
N GLY A 10 -2.62 5.21 -8.58
CA GLY A 10 -3.82 4.99 -9.40
C GLY A 10 -4.09 3.52 -9.74
N GLN A 11 -3.13 2.62 -9.53
CA GLN A 11 -3.27 1.22 -9.85
C GLN A 11 -4.23 0.52 -8.88
N LYS A 12 -5.21 -0.19 -9.43
CA LYS A 12 -6.16 -1.00 -8.66
C LYS A 12 -5.55 -2.37 -8.34
N VAL A 13 -5.74 -2.80 -7.10
CA VAL A 13 -5.27 -4.08 -6.58
C VAL A 13 -6.35 -4.70 -5.69
N THR A 14 -6.22 -5.97 -5.37
CA THR A 14 -6.89 -6.58 -4.21
C THR A 14 -5.84 -6.83 -3.13
N ILE A 15 -6.20 -6.63 -1.87
CA ILE A 15 -5.38 -6.98 -0.71
C ILE A 15 -6.20 -7.96 0.12
N SER A 16 -5.75 -9.21 0.21
CA SER A 16 -6.51 -10.30 0.84
C SER A 16 -7.95 -10.39 0.32
N GLY A 17 -8.12 -10.25 -1.01
CA GLY A 17 -9.43 -10.27 -1.68
C GLY A 17 -10.27 -8.99 -1.52
N THR A 18 -9.79 -7.97 -0.82
CA THR A 18 -10.49 -6.67 -0.67
C THR A 18 -9.97 -5.67 -1.70
N PRO A 19 -10.83 -5.01 -2.51
CA PRO A 19 -10.40 -3.99 -3.46
C PRO A 19 -9.71 -2.80 -2.77
N ALA A 20 -8.61 -2.36 -3.37
CA ALA A 20 -7.89 -1.17 -2.97
C ALA A 20 -7.21 -0.48 -4.17
N GLU A 21 -6.88 0.79 -4.00
CA GLU A 21 -6.13 1.56 -4.99
C GLU A 21 -4.81 2.04 -4.39
N TYR A 22 -3.70 1.78 -5.06
CA TYR A 22 -2.41 2.29 -4.61
C TYR A 22 -2.33 3.80 -4.81
N LYS A 23 -2.09 4.56 -3.74
CA LYS A 23 -2.00 6.03 -3.76
C LYS A 23 -0.56 6.57 -3.71
N GLY A 24 0.44 5.68 -3.77
CA GLY A 24 1.84 6.06 -3.67
C GLY A 24 2.35 6.16 -2.24
N ILE A 25 3.45 6.87 -2.06
CA ILE A 25 4.00 7.20 -0.74
C ILE A 25 3.35 8.50 -0.26
N GLN A 26 2.81 8.50 0.95
CA GLN A 26 2.19 9.68 1.56
C GLN A 26 2.67 9.87 2.99
N LYS A 27 2.61 11.12 3.45
CA LYS A 27 2.82 11.48 4.86
C LYS A 27 1.55 11.19 5.64
N VAL A 28 1.63 10.26 6.59
CA VAL A 28 0.51 9.82 7.42
C VAL A 28 0.80 10.21 8.87
N LYS A 29 -0.17 10.88 9.50
CA LYS A 29 -0.11 11.21 10.93
C LYS A 29 -0.50 9.97 11.73
N ILE A 30 0.45 9.39 12.46
CA ILE A 30 0.22 8.19 13.29
C ILE A 30 -0.06 8.53 14.76
N SER A 31 0.31 9.74 15.20
CA SER A 31 0.00 10.25 16.54
C SER A 31 0.06 11.79 16.56
N ASN A 32 -0.23 12.41 17.71
CA ASN A 32 -0.18 13.87 17.86
C ASN A 32 1.19 14.49 17.56
N PHE A 33 2.28 13.71 17.65
CA PHE A 33 3.65 14.20 17.51
C PHE A 33 4.45 13.52 16.39
N ALA A 34 3.86 12.59 15.64
CA ALA A 34 4.57 11.83 14.62
C ALA A 34 3.83 11.77 13.27
N ILE A 35 4.50 12.31 12.24
CA ILE A 35 4.15 12.17 10.83
C ILE A 35 5.22 11.30 10.18
N VAL A 36 4.81 10.22 9.52
CA VAL A 36 5.73 9.27 8.88
C VAL A 36 5.33 9.02 7.44
N GLU A 37 6.31 8.70 6.59
CA GLU A 37 6.04 8.30 5.21
C GLU A 37 5.66 6.82 5.14
N LYS A 38 4.53 6.54 4.48
CA LYS A 38 3.99 5.20 4.29
C LYS A 38 3.56 5.01 2.85
N ARG A 39 3.61 3.77 2.38
CA ARG A 39 2.92 3.34 1.15
C ARG A 39 1.44 3.20 1.48
N VAL A 40 0.60 3.95 0.79
CA VAL A 40 -0.83 4.03 1.10
C VAL A 40 -1.62 3.30 0.02
N PHE A 41 -2.49 2.41 0.47
CA PHE A 41 -3.51 1.76 -0.33
C PHE A 41 -4.86 2.22 0.18
N LYS A 42 -5.60 2.93 -0.66
CA LYS A 42 -6.95 3.39 -0.34
C LYS A 42 -7.91 2.22 -0.52
N GLY A 43 -8.39 1.67 0.59
CA GLY A 43 -9.37 0.59 0.58
C GLY A 43 -10.80 1.12 0.58
N GLU A 44 -11.78 0.28 0.23
CA GLU A 44 -13.19 0.69 0.30
C GLU A 44 -13.67 0.92 1.75
N ARG A 45 -13.16 0.14 2.69
CA ARG A 45 -13.54 0.21 4.12
C ARG A 45 -12.46 0.80 5.00
N THR A 46 -11.21 0.44 4.75
CA THR A 46 -10.08 0.86 5.59
C THR A 46 -8.82 0.92 4.73
N ASP A 47 -8.12 2.04 4.84
CA ASP A 47 -6.84 2.21 4.19
C ASP A 47 -5.79 1.25 4.77
N LYS A 48 -4.94 0.73 3.90
CA LYS A 48 -3.81 -0.12 4.29
C LYS A 48 -2.52 0.66 4.14
N TYR A 49 -1.65 0.51 5.14
CA TYR A 49 -0.41 1.25 5.24
C TYR A 49 0.76 0.27 5.33
N TYR A 50 1.72 0.40 4.43
CA TYR A 50 2.95 -0.36 4.45
C TYR A 50 4.13 0.58 4.69
N SER A 51 5.19 0.06 5.31
CA SER A 51 6.43 0.82 5.47
C SER A 51 7.11 1.05 4.12
N LEU A 52 8.06 1.99 4.06
CA LEU A 52 8.87 2.19 2.86
C LEU A 52 9.68 0.94 2.51
N SER A 53 10.22 0.27 3.54
CA SER A 53 11.01 -0.96 3.44
C SER A 53 10.23 -2.16 2.89
N ASP A 54 8.91 -2.20 3.10
CA ASP A 54 8.06 -3.25 2.50
C ASP A 54 8.02 -3.16 0.97
N GLY A 55 8.51 -2.07 0.37
CA GLY A 55 8.60 -1.91 -1.08
C GLY A 55 9.35 -3.03 -1.79
N SER A 56 10.32 -3.66 -1.13
CA SER A 56 11.11 -4.76 -1.70
C SER A 56 10.36 -6.11 -1.72
N LYS A 57 9.28 -6.23 -0.93
CA LYS A 57 8.49 -7.44 -0.85
C LYS A 57 7.66 -7.64 -2.11
N THR A 58 7.38 -8.91 -2.41
CA THR A 58 6.55 -9.27 -3.55
C THR A 58 5.07 -9.00 -3.25
N LEU A 59 4.27 -8.72 -4.27
CA LEU A 59 2.82 -8.58 -4.08
C LEU A 59 2.21 -9.86 -3.47
N LYS A 60 2.60 -11.02 -3.99
CA LYS A 60 2.14 -12.33 -3.51
C LYS A 60 2.45 -12.57 -2.02
N SER A 61 3.63 -12.21 -1.54
CA SER A 61 3.99 -12.40 -0.12
C SER A 61 3.13 -11.57 0.83
N GLU A 62 2.56 -10.47 0.35
CA GLU A 62 1.66 -9.59 1.11
C GLU A 62 0.18 -9.82 0.76
N ASN A 63 -0.14 -10.90 0.02
CA ASN A 63 -1.48 -11.21 -0.48
C ASN A 63 -2.11 -10.05 -1.28
N ILE A 64 -1.28 -9.35 -2.07
CA ILE A 64 -1.70 -8.30 -2.98
C ILE A 64 -1.75 -8.88 -4.40
N GLU A 65 -2.83 -8.61 -5.11
CA GLU A 65 -2.99 -9.00 -6.52
C GLU A 65 -3.32 -7.75 -7.34
N ALA A 66 -2.61 -7.55 -8.46
CA ALA A 66 -2.95 -6.47 -9.39
C ALA A 66 -4.15 -6.89 -10.24
N ILE A 67 -5.10 -5.97 -10.43
CA ILE A 67 -6.30 -6.14 -11.27
C ILE A 67 -6.03 -5.59 -12.67
#